data_AF-A0A9E5THM5-F1
#
_entry.id   AF-A0A9E5THM5-F1
#
_cell.length_a   1.000
_cell.length_b   1.000
_cell.length_c   1.000
_cell.angle_alpha   90.00
_cell.angle_beta   90.00
_cell.angle_gamma   90.00
#
_symmetry.space_group_name_H-M   'P 1'
#
loop_
_entity.id
_entity.type
_entity.pdbx_description
1 polymer ?
#
loop_
_entity_poly.entity_id
_entity_poly.type
_entity_poly.pdbx_seq_one_letter_code
_entity_poly.pdbx_strand_id
1 'polypeptide(L)'
;MRSKVSISGLLLILAALILSGCARTAERRTGLVTTSPTAATVEGPDPIRARDAALAYVIGHYGEQGPWRNLIWLEEEPSPEGLVGHAAHQYGAGDWVIMISYPVVVPEAVLYSVVVANEATGFRWEGEVDAAGRVTGAPEGVVAARDAALAYLREHYSEEAPPSGLDWAEEFIRPEGWAPSGTYPYRAGDWVVTVYDLGGPPEVYQVLAANQTSGFEWEGEVDSEGRGTETAAP
;
A
#
# COMPACT_ATOMS: atom_id res chain seq x y z
N MET A 1 23.08 -38.90 6.47
CA MET A 1 23.07 -39.31 7.90
C MET A 1 21.81 -38.72 8.52
N ARG A 2 20.89 -39.57 8.99
CA ARG A 2 19.59 -39.19 9.58
C ARG A 2 19.74 -39.14 11.09
N SER A 3 19.40 -38.02 11.74
CA SER A 3 19.30 -37.95 13.19
C SER A 3 17.84 -37.77 13.60
N LYS A 4 17.34 -38.71 14.40
CA LYS A 4 16.03 -38.70 15.06
C LYS A 4 16.26 -38.17 16.47
N VAL A 5 15.51 -37.16 16.90
CA VAL A 5 15.50 -36.72 18.31
C VAL A 5 14.11 -36.97 18.88
N SER A 6 14.08 -37.75 19.96
CA SER A 6 12.90 -38.26 20.67
C SER A 6 12.13 -37.18 21.42
N ILE A 7 10.81 -37.18 21.20
CA ILE A 7 9.78 -36.58 22.06
C ILE A 7 9.35 -37.67 23.04
N SER A 8 9.73 -37.57 24.32
CA SER A 8 9.07 -38.26 25.45
C SER A 8 9.75 -37.89 26.78
N GLY A 9 9.05 -37.13 27.62
CA GLY A 9 9.37 -37.05 29.04
C GLY A 9 9.51 -35.65 29.62
N LEU A 10 8.42 -34.90 29.73
CA LEU A 10 8.28 -33.93 30.84
C LEU A 10 6.81 -33.58 31.12
N LEU A 11 6.01 -34.63 31.36
CA LEU A 11 4.63 -34.51 31.81
C LEU A 11 4.52 -35.34 33.10
N LEU A 12 4.99 -34.81 34.24
CA LEU A 12 4.72 -35.31 35.61
C LEU A 12 5.63 -34.69 36.69
N ILE A 13 5.64 -33.36 36.90
CA ILE A 13 6.19 -32.82 38.16
C ILE A 13 5.34 -31.63 38.64
N LEU A 14 4.81 -31.80 39.86
CA LEU A 14 4.27 -30.79 40.77
C LEU A 14 2.83 -30.27 40.55
N ALA A 15 1.90 -31.21 40.61
CA ALA A 15 0.74 -31.02 41.46
C ALA A 15 1.19 -30.97 42.95
N ALA A 16 0.53 -30.12 43.74
CA ALA A 16 0.66 -29.90 45.19
C ALA A 16 1.63 -28.79 45.64
N LEU A 17 1.09 -27.57 45.79
CA LEU A 17 1.39 -26.78 46.99
C LEU A 17 0.21 -25.92 47.49
N ILE A 18 -0.55 -26.52 48.41
CA ILE A 18 -0.98 -26.01 49.73
C ILE A 18 -1.78 -24.68 49.81
N LEU A 19 -3.07 -24.87 50.08
CA LEU A 19 -3.90 -24.14 51.05
C LEU A 19 -3.15 -23.19 52.01
N SER A 20 -3.26 -21.87 51.82
CA SER A 20 -3.02 -20.91 52.89
C SER A 20 -4.21 -19.98 53.04
N GLY A 21 -4.72 -19.94 54.28
CA GLY A 21 -6.00 -19.38 54.66
C GLY A 21 -5.97 -17.90 55.03
N CYS A 22 -7.17 -17.33 54.98
CA CYS A 22 -7.76 -16.25 55.76
C CYS A 22 -6.85 -15.15 56.35
N ALA A 23 -7.04 -13.92 55.84
CA ALA A 23 -7.33 -12.78 56.70
C ALA A 23 -8.25 -11.81 55.94
N ARG A 24 -9.55 -11.80 56.27
CA ARG A 24 -10.45 -10.71 55.88
C ARG A 24 -10.26 -9.56 56.86
N THR A 25 -9.40 -8.62 56.51
CA THR A 25 -9.36 -7.31 57.16
C THR A 25 -10.44 -6.45 56.53
N ALA A 26 -11.50 -6.17 57.29
CA ALA A 26 -12.51 -5.19 56.91
C ALA A 26 -11.94 -3.78 57.11
N GLU A 27 -11.23 -3.26 56.12
CA GLU A 27 -10.91 -1.84 56.05
C GLU A 27 -12.18 -1.06 55.66
N ARG A 28 -12.64 -0.23 56.60
CA ARG A 28 -13.66 0.77 56.37
C ARG A 28 -13.11 1.83 55.43
N ARG A 29 -13.31 1.63 54.13
CA ARG A 29 -12.94 2.59 53.08
C ARG A 29 -13.84 3.82 53.20
N THR A 30 -13.25 4.92 53.65
CA THR A 30 -13.79 6.25 53.47
C THR A 30 -13.97 6.46 51.96
N GLY A 31 -15.23 6.53 51.52
CA GLY A 31 -15.58 6.64 50.10
C GLY A 31 -15.11 7.97 49.52
N LEU A 32 -13.89 8.01 49.00
CA LEU A 32 -13.56 8.90 47.90
C LEU A 32 -14.21 8.30 46.65
N VAL A 33 -15.10 9.08 46.04
CA VAL A 33 -15.62 8.80 44.70
C VAL A 33 -14.44 8.92 43.74
N THR A 34 -13.67 7.84 43.59
CA THR A 34 -12.75 7.70 42.48
C THR A 34 -13.61 7.51 41.26
N THR A 35 -13.80 8.57 40.48
CA THR A 35 -14.27 8.45 39.10
C THR A 35 -13.27 7.56 38.39
N SER A 36 -13.59 6.28 38.26
CA SER A 36 -12.81 5.36 37.42
C SER A 36 -12.80 6.01 36.04
N PRO A 37 -11.63 6.40 35.49
CA PRO A 37 -11.60 6.97 34.16
C PRO A 37 -12.34 6.00 33.24
N THR A 38 -13.41 6.50 32.62
CA THR A 38 -14.09 5.78 31.56
C THR A 38 -13.03 5.45 30.54
N ALA A 39 -12.65 4.17 30.45
CA ALA A 39 -11.70 3.70 29.46
C ALA A 39 -12.28 4.12 28.11
N ALA A 40 -11.65 5.08 27.46
CA ALA A 40 -11.97 5.40 26.08
C ALA A 40 -11.77 4.09 25.31
N THR A 41 -12.80 3.63 24.62
CA THR A 41 -12.67 2.54 23.66
C THR A 41 -11.62 3.00 22.66
N VAL A 42 -10.43 2.39 22.74
CA VAL A 42 -9.38 2.62 21.75
C VAL A 42 -9.89 2.02 20.46
N GLU A 43 -10.24 2.88 19.50
CA GLU A 43 -10.69 2.46 18.18
C GLU A 43 -9.48 1.80 17.49
N GLY A 44 -9.61 0.52 17.15
CA GLY A 44 -8.55 -0.24 16.51
C GLY A 44 -8.36 0.17 15.03
N PRO A 45 -7.38 -0.43 14.34
CA PRO A 45 -7.29 -0.32 12.89
C PRO A 45 -8.61 -0.65 12.20
N ASP A 46 -8.97 0.12 11.16
CA ASP A 46 -10.20 0.01 10.39
C ASP A 46 -9.87 -0.26 8.90
N PRO A 47 -9.60 -1.52 8.54
CA PRO A 47 -9.31 -1.90 7.15
C PRO A 47 -10.52 -1.68 6.22
N ILE A 48 -11.76 -1.66 6.74
CA ILE A 48 -12.96 -1.40 5.95
C ILE A 48 -12.96 0.05 5.46
N ARG A 49 -12.65 1.00 6.34
CA ARG A 49 -12.50 2.41 5.94
C ARG A 49 -11.38 2.59 4.91
N ALA A 50 -10.26 1.89 5.07
CA ALA A 50 -9.17 1.93 4.09
C ALA A 50 -9.60 1.41 2.71
N ARG A 51 -10.33 0.28 2.68
CA ARG A 51 -10.94 -0.28 1.47
C ARG A 51 -11.84 0.75 0.77
N ASP A 52 -12.75 1.35 1.52
CA ASP A 52 -13.76 2.24 0.95
C ASP A 52 -13.14 3.55 0.43
N ALA A 53 -12.10 4.07 1.12
CA ALA A 53 -11.32 5.21 0.66
C ALA A 53 -10.56 4.90 -0.63
N ALA A 54 -9.87 3.76 -0.70
CA ALA A 54 -9.16 3.31 -1.89
C ALA A 54 -10.12 3.12 -3.08
N LEU A 55 -11.27 2.48 -2.86
CA LEU A 55 -12.30 2.31 -3.88
C LEU A 55 -12.83 3.66 -4.39
N ALA A 56 -13.10 4.61 -3.48
CA ALA A 56 -13.53 5.94 -3.87
C ALA A 56 -12.48 6.65 -4.74
N TYR A 57 -11.20 6.52 -4.39
CA TYR A 57 -10.09 7.04 -5.17
C TYR A 57 -10.02 6.39 -6.57
N VAL A 58 -9.99 5.05 -6.64
CA VAL A 58 -9.88 4.31 -7.89
C VAL A 58 -11.05 4.63 -8.83
N ILE A 59 -12.28 4.63 -8.32
CA ILE A 59 -13.46 4.95 -9.12
C ILE A 59 -13.44 6.41 -9.58
N GLY A 60 -12.93 7.32 -8.75
CA GLY A 60 -12.81 8.74 -9.09
C GLY A 60 -11.79 9.02 -10.19
N HIS A 61 -10.66 8.31 -10.19
CA HIS A 61 -9.55 8.57 -11.11
C HIS A 61 -9.59 7.73 -12.38
N TYR A 62 -10.05 6.47 -12.29
CA TYR A 62 -10.02 5.52 -13.42
C TYR A 62 -11.39 5.28 -14.07
N GLY A 63 -12.46 5.88 -13.53
CA GLY A 63 -13.79 5.87 -14.14
C GLY A 63 -14.31 4.46 -14.42
N GLU A 64 -14.56 4.15 -15.70
CA GLU A 64 -15.09 2.85 -16.15
C GLU A 64 -14.09 1.69 -16.05
N GLN A 65 -12.79 1.98 -15.92
CA GLN A 65 -11.77 0.95 -15.70
C GLN A 65 -11.77 0.43 -14.26
N GLY A 66 -12.35 1.19 -13.32
CA GLY A 66 -12.46 0.82 -11.91
C GLY A 66 -13.65 -0.11 -11.60
N PRO A 67 -13.74 -0.61 -10.36
CA PRO A 67 -14.85 -1.45 -9.92
C PRO A 67 -16.18 -0.71 -9.91
N TRP A 68 -17.28 -1.40 -10.19
CA TRP A 68 -18.61 -0.79 -10.09
C TRP A 68 -18.98 -0.46 -8.64
N ARG A 69 -19.66 0.68 -8.45
CA ARG A 69 -20.03 1.22 -7.13
C ARG A 69 -20.97 0.33 -6.31
N ASN A 70 -21.65 -0.62 -6.95
CA ASN A 70 -22.66 -1.49 -6.34
C ASN A 70 -22.20 -2.94 -6.18
N LEU A 71 -20.89 -3.21 -6.31
CA LEU A 71 -20.33 -4.52 -6.00
C LEU A 71 -20.51 -4.83 -4.50
N ILE A 72 -20.85 -6.08 -4.20
CA ILE A 72 -20.94 -6.60 -2.84
C ILE A 72 -19.60 -7.25 -2.53
N TRP A 73 -18.83 -6.62 -1.64
CA TRP A 73 -17.54 -7.10 -1.20
C TRP A 73 -17.70 -8.11 -0.07
N LEU A 74 -17.11 -9.29 -0.26
CA LEU A 74 -17.02 -10.33 0.76
C LEU A 74 -15.61 -10.33 1.31
N GLU A 75 -15.49 -10.24 2.64
CA GLU A 75 -14.22 -10.46 3.31
C GLU A 75 -13.86 -11.95 3.24
N GLU A 76 -12.66 -12.23 2.75
CA GLU A 76 -12.10 -13.56 2.67
C GLU A 76 -10.99 -13.68 3.72
N GLU A 77 -10.94 -14.81 4.41
CA GLU A 77 -9.94 -15.06 5.44
C GLU A 77 -8.56 -15.22 4.78
N PRO A 78 -7.62 -14.28 4.98
CA PRO A 78 -6.32 -14.37 4.33
C PRO A 78 -5.50 -15.48 4.99
N SER A 79 -5.05 -16.46 4.20
CA SER A 79 -4.07 -17.46 4.63
C SER A 79 -2.65 -17.04 4.22
N PRO A 80 -1.58 -17.22 5.03
CA PRO A 80 -1.53 -17.81 6.37
C PRO A 80 -0.91 -16.90 7.46
N GLU A 81 -1.27 -17.26 8.68
CA GLU A 81 -0.70 -16.87 9.97
C GLU A 81 0.85 -16.96 9.97
N GLY A 82 1.55 -15.93 10.47
CA GLY A 82 3.00 -16.04 10.66
C GLY A 82 3.80 -14.74 10.81
N LEU A 83 3.24 -13.58 10.46
CA LEU A 83 3.94 -12.28 10.62
C LEU A 83 3.46 -11.57 11.88
N VAL A 84 4.25 -11.68 12.95
CA VAL A 84 4.00 -10.91 14.18
C VAL A 84 4.18 -9.43 13.88
N GLY A 85 3.19 -8.62 14.28
CA GLY A 85 3.21 -7.17 14.07
C GLY A 85 2.68 -6.71 12.72
N HIS A 86 2.05 -7.60 11.93
CA HIS A 86 1.42 -7.27 10.67
C HIS A 86 0.06 -7.95 10.55
N ALA A 87 -0.90 -7.28 9.93
CA ALA A 87 -2.22 -7.82 9.61
C ALA A 87 -2.50 -7.62 8.11
N ALA A 88 -3.25 -8.54 7.54
CA ALA A 88 -3.73 -8.44 6.17
C ALA A 88 -5.21 -8.83 6.11
N HIS A 89 -5.94 -8.26 5.16
CA HIS A 89 -7.34 -8.55 4.84
C HIS A 89 -7.48 -8.67 3.33
N GLN A 90 -8.33 -9.59 2.88
CA GLN A 90 -8.68 -9.74 1.47
C GLN A 90 -10.18 -9.53 1.31
N TYR A 91 -10.58 -8.78 0.28
CA TYR A 91 -11.98 -8.58 -0.09
C TYR A 91 -12.19 -8.97 -1.56
N GLY A 92 -13.14 -9.85 -1.83
CA GLY A 92 -13.50 -10.29 -3.18
C GLY A 92 -14.86 -9.76 -3.63
N ALA A 93 -14.99 -9.40 -4.92
CA ALA A 93 -16.26 -9.09 -5.57
C ALA A 93 -16.22 -9.37 -7.09
N GLY A 94 -16.71 -10.54 -7.52
CA GLY A 94 -16.60 -10.97 -8.91
C GLY A 94 -15.13 -11.23 -9.27
N ASP A 95 -14.64 -10.61 -10.34
CA ASP A 95 -13.23 -10.69 -10.76
C ASP A 95 -12.32 -9.69 -10.04
N TRP A 96 -12.88 -8.88 -9.13
CA TRP A 96 -12.14 -7.89 -8.36
C TRP A 96 -11.64 -8.45 -7.02
N VAL A 97 -10.40 -8.15 -6.70
CA VAL A 97 -9.75 -8.48 -5.42
C VAL A 97 -9.13 -7.22 -4.83
N ILE A 98 -9.37 -6.99 -3.54
CA ILE A 98 -8.68 -5.96 -2.76
C ILE A 98 -7.87 -6.64 -1.67
N MET A 99 -6.58 -6.34 -1.62
CA MET A 99 -5.70 -6.78 -0.54
C MET A 99 -5.28 -5.56 0.27
N ILE A 100 -5.48 -5.62 1.59
CA ILE A 100 -5.10 -4.56 2.53
C ILE A 100 -4.11 -5.14 3.51
N SER A 101 -2.96 -4.51 3.66
CA SER A 101 -1.91 -4.90 4.59
C SER A 101 -1.49 -3.72 5.46
N TYR A 102 -1.23 -3.95 6.74
CA TYR A 102 -0.82 -2.90 7.66
C TYR A 102 -0.05 -3.42 8.88
N PRO A 103 0.84 -2.60 9.46
CA PRO A 103 1.52 -2.95 10.70
C PRO A 103 0.60 -2.77 11.91
N VAL A 104 0.76 -3.63 12.92
CA VAL A 104 0.03 -3.52 14.20
C VAL A 104 0.72 -2.49 15.09
N VAL A 105 0.41 -1.21 14.84
CA VAL A 105 0.92 -0.03 15.58
C VAL A 105 -0.23 0.74 16.25
N VAL A 106 0.08 1.88 16.87
CA VAL A 106 -0.97 2.77 17.41
C VAL A 106 -1.88 3.26 16.27
N PRO A 107 -3.22 3.30 16.47
CA PRO A 107 -4.19 3.54 15.40
C PRO A 107 -3.91 4.78 14.54
N GLU A 108 -3.42 5.86 15.14
CA GLU A 108 -3.16 7.14 14.46
C GLU A 108 -1.94 7.10 13.53
N ALA A 109 -1.06 6.12 13.71
CA ALA A 109 0.15 5.93 12.90
C ALA A 109 0.02 4.77 11.90
N VAL A 110 -1.18 4.18 11.78
CA VAL A 110 -1.42 3.09 10.82
C VAL A 110 -1.44 3.66 9.41
N LEU A 111 -0.69 3.01 8.52
CA LEU A 111 -0.67 3.26 7.09
C LEU A 111 -1.03 1.94 6.40
N TYR A 112 -2.19 1.91 5.76
CA TYR A 112 -2.70 0.75 5.06
C TYR A 112 -2.11 0.72 3.65
N SER A 113 -1.40 -0.34 3.30
CA SER A 113 -1.07 -0.63 1.91
C SER A 113 -2.26 -1.33 1.27
N VAL A 114 -2.79 -0.78 0.18
CA VAL A 114 -3.98 -1.28 -0.50
C VAL A 114 -3.65 -1.60 -1.94
N VAL A 115 -3.96 -2.82 -2.36
CA VAL A 115 -3.90 -3.27 -3.75
C VAL A 115 -5.33 -3.54 -4.21
N VAL A 116 -5.74 -2.92 -5.32
CA VAL A 116 -7.03 -3.18 -5.99
C VAL A 116 -6.73 -3.76 -7.36
N ALA A 117 -7.19 -4.98 -7.63
CA ALA A 117 -6.88 -5.69 -8.87
C ALA A 117 -8.12 -6.30 -9.50
N ASN A 118 -8.10 -6.44 -10.83
CA ASN A 118 -9.02 -7.24 -11.61
C ASN A 118 -8.22 -8.14 -12.56
N GLU A 119 -8.22 -9.45 -12.29
CA GLU A 119 -7.42 -10.40 -13.08
C GLU A 119 -7.94 -10.57 -14.51
N ALA A 120 -9.25 -10.42 -14.71
CA ALA A 120 -9.86 -10.59 -16.03
C ALA A 120 -9.49 -9.47 -17.01
N THR A 121 -9.30 -8.24 -16.51
CA THR A 121 -8.90 -7.09 -17.33
C THR A 121 -7.42 -6.77 -17.25
N GLY A 122 -6.70 -7.31 -16.26
CA GLY A 122 -5.32 -6.93 -15.96
C GLY A 122 -5.19 -5.59 -15.22
N PHE A 123 -6.32 -4.98 -14.81
CA PHE A 123 -6.28 -3.76 -14.01
C PHE A 123 -5.62 -4.03 -12.67
N ARG A 124 -4.71 -3.13 -12.26
CA ARG A 124 -4.07 -3.16 -10.95
C ARG A 124 -3.76 -1.75 -10.51
N TRP A 125 -4.16 -1.41 -9.29
CA TRP A 125 -3.83 -0.18 -8.60
C TRP A 125 -3.25 -0.52 -7.25
N GLU A 126 -2.22 0.23 -6.86
CA GLU A 126 -1.62 0.17 -5.54
C GLU A 126 -1.57 1.57 -4.95
N GLY A 127 -1.84 1.68 -3.66
CA GLY A 127 -1.69 2.94 -2.95
C GLY A 127 -1.69 2.73 -1.46
N GLU A 128 -1.52 3.82 -0.73
CA GLU A 128 -1.62 3.84 0.71
C GLU A 128 -2.85 4.60 1.17
N VAL A 129 -3.36 4.23 2.33
CA VAL A 129 -4.42 4.97 3.02
C VAL A 129 -3.97 5.21 4.44
N ASP A 130 -4.03 6.46 4.91
CA ASP A 130 -3.73 6.78 6.31
C ASP A 130 -4.91 6.46 7.24
N ALA A 131 -4.71 6.52 8.55
CA ALA A 131 -5.76 6.33 9.56
C ALA A 131 -6.95 7.30 9.42
N ALA A 132 -6.76 8.45 8.75
CA ALA A 132 -7.82 9.41 8.46
C ALA A 132 -8.59 9.08 7.16
N GLY A 133 -8.24 7.99 6.47
CA GLY A 133 -8.85 7.60 5.19
C GLY A 133 -8.38 8.45 4.02
N ARG A 134 -7.25 9.18 4.15
CA ARG A 134 -6.65 9.89 3.03
C ARG A 134 -5.84 8.90 2.21
N VAL A 135 -6.15 8.82 0.92
CA VAL A 135 -5.41 7.98 -0.02
C VAL A 135 -4.18 8.75 -0.52
N THR A 136 -3.03 8.11 -0.46
CA THR A 136 -1.79 8.54 -1.10
C THR A 136 -1.44 7.50 -2.17
N GLY A 137 -1.85 7.76 -3.42
CA GLY A 137 -1.38 7.02 -4.62
C GLY A 137 -0.03 7.58 -5.09
N ALA A 138 0.38 7.27 -6.34
CA ALA A 138 1.43 8.07 -6.98
C ALA A 138 1.11 9.56 -6.81
N PRO A 139 2.04 10.38 -6.29
CA PRO A 139 1.84 11.81 -6.17
C PRO A 139 1.35 12.38 -7.49
N GLU A 140 0.40 13.32 -7.47
CA GLU A 140 -0.13 13.95 -8.69
C GLU A 140 1.00 14.46 -9.60
N GLY A 141 2.08 14.98 -9.00
CA GLY A 141 3.27 15.41 -9.72
C GLY A 141 4.02 14.29 -10.46
N VAL A 142 3.99 13.04 -9.98
CA VAL A 142 4.58 11.89 -10.69
C VAL A 142 3.79 11.57 -11.96
N VAL A 143 2.46 11.58 -11.88
CA VAL A 143 1.60 11.36 -13.05
C VAL A 143 1.76 12.52 -14.05
N ALA A 144 1.78 13.76 -13.55
CA ALA A 144 2.03 14.93 -14.37
C ALA A 144 3.41 14.89 -15.03
N ALA A 145 4.45 14.43 -14.31
CA ALA A 145 5.80 14.27 -14.84
C ALA A 145 5.87 13.23 -15.96
N ARG A 146 5.22 12.07 -15.78
CA ARG A 146 5.07 11.07 -16.84
C ARG A 146 4.42 11.69 -18.07
N ASP A 147 3.28 12.36 -17.90
CA ASP A 147 2.51 12.89 -19.02
C ASP A 147 3.25 14.02 -19.76
N ALA A 148 3.98 14.86 -19.03
CA ALA A 148 4.86 15.89 -19.58
C ALA A 148 6.05 15.28 -20.36
N ALA A 149 6.70 14.25 -19.82
CA ALA A 149 7.76 13.53 -20.54
C ALA A 149 7.24 12.87 -21.82
N LEU A 150 6.06 12.23 -21.75
CA LEU A 150 5.40 11.66 -22.93
C LEU A 150 5.03 12.72 -23.98
N ALA A 151 4.63 13.92 -23.55
CA ALA A 151 4.39 15.04 -24.45
C ALA A 151 5.69 15.50 -25.12
N TYR A 152 6.76 15.66 -24.34
CA TYR A 152 8.10 16.01 -24.84
C TYR A 152 8.59 15.02 -25.90
N LEU A 153 8.51 13.72 -25.60
CA LEU A 153 8.89 12.66 -26.53
C LEU A 153 8.11 12.73 -27.86
N ARG A 154 6.80 12.99 -27.81
CA ARG A 154 5.99 13.11 -29.03
C ARG A 154 6.34 14.34 -29.86
N GLU A 155 6.75 15.43 -29.21
CA GLU A 155 7.16 16.66 -29.89
C GLU A 155 8.53 16.50 -30.57
N HIS A 156 9.48 15.84 -29.90
CA HIS A 156 10.87 15.77 -30.35
C HIS A 156 11.24 14.48 -31.09
N TYR A 157 10.55 13.37 -30.81
CA TYR A 157 10.85 12.02 -31.28
C TYR A 157 9.59 11.34 -31.85
N SER A 158 8.85 12.01 -32.72
CA SER A 158 7.50 11.57 -33.13
C SER A 158 7.43 10.15 -33.75
N GLU A 159 8.52 9.65 -34.35
CA GLU A 159 8.55 8.30 -34.95
C GLU A 159 8.86 7.21 -33.92
N GLU A 160 9.63 7.56 -32.90
CA GLU A 160 10.06 6.66 -31.82
C GLU A 160 9.23 6.81 -30.56
N ALA A 161 8.34 7.80 -30.44
CA ALA A 161 7.57 8.05 -29.23
C ALA A 161 6.43 7.03 -29.02
N PRO A 162 5.96 6.84 -27.76
CA PRO A 162 4.80 6.01 -27.49
C PRO A 162 3.55 6.55 -28.21
N PRO A 163 2.77 5.69 -28.89
CA PRO A 163 1.49 6.07 -29.46
C PRO A 163 0.59 6.79 -28.45
N SER A 164 -0.26 7.69 -28.94
CA SER A 164 -1.32 8.28 -28.11
C SER A 164 -2.40 7.25 -27.79
N GLY A 165 -3.06 7.41 -26.64
CA GLY A 165 -4.16 6.52 -26.22
C GLY A 165 -3.72 5.15 -25.70
N LEU A 166 -2.46 4.99 -25.32
CA LEU A 166 -2.00 3.82 -24.57
C LEU A 166 -2.59 3.82 -23.15
N ASP A 167 -3.12 2.68 -22.72
CA ASP A 167 -3.51 2.45 -21.34
C ASP A 167 -2.26 2.09 -20.52
N TRP A 168 -1.82 3.02 -19.68
CA TRP A 168 -0.65 2.84 -18.82
C TRP A 168 -1.03 2.13 -17.53
N ALA A 169 -0.52 0.91 -17.35
CA ALA A 169 -0.61 0.20 -16.08
C ALA A 169 0.47 0.74 -15.13
N GLU A 170 0.05 1.19 -13.95
CA GLU A 170 0.95 1.59 -12.87
C GLU A 170 1.41 0.33 -12.11
N GLU A 171 2.72 0.13 -12.00
CA GLU A 171 3.31 -0.94 -11.20
C GLU A 171 4.06 -0.28 -10.04
N PHE A 172 3.42 -0.11 -8.88
CA PHE A 172 4.14 0.44 -7.74
C PHE A 172 5.12 -0.60 -7.19
N ILE A 173 6.43 -0.36 -7.36
CA ILE A 173 7.47 -1.18 -6.74
C ILE A 173 7.97 -0.42 -5.54
N ARG A 174 7.54 -0.80 -4.33
CA ARG A 174 8.17 -0.30 -3.10
C ARG A 174 9.53 -0.97 -2.94
N PRO A 175 10.66 -0.26 -2.98
CA PRO A 175 11.94 -0.86 -2.60
C PRO A 175 11.87 -1.27 -1.12
N GLU A 176 12.35 -2.47 -0.82
CA GLU A 176 12.39 -2.97 0.55
C GLU A 176 13.39 -2.13 1.37
N GLY A 177 12.87 -1.24 2.21
CA GLY A 177 13.66 -0.38 3.10
C GLY A 177 14.05 0.98 2.52
N TRP A 178 13.31 2.01 2.95
CA TRP A 178 13.71 3.44 3.04
C TRP A 178 13.45 4.41 1.88
N ALA A 179 13.29 5.67 2.34
CA ALA A 179 13.23 7.00 1.70
C ALA A 179 11.87 7.47 1.13
N PRO A 180 11.53 8.78 1.31
CA PRO A 180 10.33 9.39 0.74
C PRO A 180 10.39 9.52 -0.80
N SER A 181 11.54 9.23 -1.40
CA SER A 181 11.73 9.18 -2.84
C SER A 181 11.13 7.88 -3.40
N GLY A 182 10.06 7.99 -4.18
CA GLY A 182 9.38 6.86 -4.81
C GLY A 182 9.86 6.61 -6.24
N THR A 183 9.81 5.33 -6.66
CA THR A 183 10.02 4.92 -8.05
C THR A 183 8.70 4.39 -8.59
N TYR A 184 8.22 4.98 -9.68
CA TYR A 184 6.90 4.72 -10.25
C TYR A 184 7.03 4.28 -11.71
N PRO A 185 7.17 2.97 -11.97
CA PRO A 185 7.14 2.44 -13.32
C PRO A 185 5.70 2.34 -13.85
N TYR A 186 5.54 2.78 -15.08
CA TYR A 186 4.33 2.72 -15.89
C TYR A 186 4.60 1.87 -17.13
N ARG A 187 3.72 0.93 -17.45
CA ARG A 187 3.87 0.04 -18.61
C ARG A 187 2.72 0.19 -19.59
N ALA A 188 3.02 0.20 -20.89
CA ALA A 188 2.01 0.13 -21.93
C ALA A 188 2.59 -0.52 -23.20
N GLY A 189 2.16 -1.76 -23.50
CA GLY A 189 2.77 -2.55 -24.57
C GLY A 189 4.26 -2.76 -24.31
N ASP A 190 5.10 -2.38 -25.27
CA ASP A 190 6.56 -2.50 -25.20
C ASP A 190 7.23 -1.33 -24.46
N TRP A 191 6.44 -0.35 -23.99
CA TRP A 191 6.94 0.83 -23.30
C TRP A 191 6.97 0.66 -21.80
N VAL A 192 8.07 1.15 -21.21
CA VAL A 192 8.21 1.34 -19.77
C VAL A 192 8.62 2.79 -19.52
N VAL A 193 7.87 3.51 -18.70
CA VAL A 193 8.22 4.85 -18.23
C VAL A 193 8.39 4.80 -16.73
N THR A 194 9.60 5.05 -16.24
CA THR A 194 9.90 5.09 -14.81
C THR A 194 10.05 6.53 -14.37
N VAL A 195 9.23 6.96 -13.42
CA VAL A 195 9.34 8.28 -12.79
C VAL A 195 9.98 8.10 -11.42
N TYR A 196 11.06 8.82 -11.16
CA TYR A 196 11.72 8.88 -9.87
C TYR A 196 11.36 10.22 -9.21
N ASP A 197 10.64 10.15 -8.09
CA ASP A 197 10.46 11.31 -7.22
C ASP A 197 11.73 11.45 -6.36
N LEU A 198 12.53 12.48 -6.64
CA LEU A 198 13.78 12.69 -5.91
C LEU A 198 13.56 13.28 -4.51
N GLY A 199 12.35 13.74 -4.22
CA GLY A 199 11.97 14.37 -2.96
C GLY A 199 12.59 15.76 -2.77
N GLY A 200 11.80 16.69 -2.25
CA GLY A 200 12.25 18.00 -1.82
C GLY A 200 11.92 19.15 -2.79
N PRO A 201 11.91 20.40 -2.30
CA PRO A 201 11.61 21.58 -3.12
C PRO A 201 12.84 22.16 -3.83
N PRO A 202 12.74 22.60 -5.11
CA PRO A 202 11.57 22.43 -5.98
C PRO A 202 11.38 20.95 -6.36
N GLU A 203 10.12 20.52 -6.51
CA GLU A 203 9.82 19.16 -6.95
C GLU A 203 10.35 18.98 -8.38
N VAL A 204 11.32 18.08 -8.53
CA VAL A 204 11.91 17.67 -9.80
C VAL A 204 11.81 16.15 -9.86
N TYR A 205 11.31 15.67 -10.99
CA TYR A 205 11.14 14.25 -11.27
C TYR A 205 12.14 13.84 -12.34
N GLN A 206 12.91 12.79 -12.10
CA GLN A 206 13.68 12.16 -13.17
C GLN A 206 12.78 11.15 -13.87
N VAL A 207 12.73 11.16 -15.20
CA VAL A 207 11.88 10.28 -15.99
C VAL A 207 12.72 9.52 -17.01
N LEU A 208 12.63 8.20 -16.95
CA LEU A 208 13.25 7.28 -17.91
C LEU A 208 12.15 6.64 -18.76
N ALA A 209 12.18 6.83 -20.08
CA ALA A 209 11.25 6.17 -21.00
C ALA A 209 12.02 5.21 -21.91
N ALA A 210 11.60 3.95 -21.97
CA ALA A 210 12.25 2.94 -22.77
C ALA A 210 11.24 2.11 -23.58
N ASN A 211 11.59 1.79 -24.82
CA ASN A 211 10.88 0.82 -25.65
C ASN A 211 11.70 -0.47 -25.72
N GLN A 212 11.17 -1.54 -25.14
CA GLN A 212 11.87 -2.81 -25.00
C GLN A 212 12.10 -3.54 -26.33
N THR A 213 11.31 -3.22 -27.36
CA THR A 213 11.40 -3.86 -28.68
C THR A 213 12.37 -3.13 -29.61
N SER A 214 12.32 -1.79 -29.65
CA SER A 214 13.21 -1.01 -30.51
C SER A 214 14.58 -0.73 -29.89
N GLY A 215 14.70 -0.85 -28.56
CA GLY A 215 15.90 -0.46 -27.82
C GLY A 215 16.04 1.05 -27.63
N PHE A 216 14.99 1.82 -27.93
CA PHE A 216 14.94 3.25 -27.63
C PHE A 216 14.95 3.48 -26.12
N GLU A 217 15.80 4.39 -25.65
CA GLU A 217 15.88 4.82 -24.25
C GLU A 217 16.01 6.34 -24.22
N TRP A 218 15.22 7.02 -23.40
CA TRP A 218 15.28 8.46 -23.18
C TRP A 218 15.29 8.76 -21.69
N GLU A 219 16.11 9.72 -21.30
CA GLU A 219 16.20 10.21 -19.92
C GLU A 219 16.02 11.73 -19.90
N GLY A 220 15.17 12.20 -18.99
CA GLY A 220 15.00 13.62 -18.74
C GLY A 220 14.53 13.94 -17.33
N GLU A 221 14.47 15.23 -17.05
CA GLU A 221 13.91 15.78 -15.81
C GLU A 221 12.60 16.52 -16.14
N VAL A 222 11.63 16.45 -15.24
CA VAL A 222 10.40 17.24 -15.31
C VAL A 222 10.24 18.03 -14.03
N ASP A 223 10.10 19.35 -14.16
CA ASP A 223 9.85 20.24 -13.01
C ASP A 223 8.36 20.23 -12.58
N SER A 224 8.07 20.83 -11.42
CA SER A 224 6.70 21.01 -10.91
C SER A 224 5.77 21.82 -11.82
N GLU A 225 6.30 22.53 -12.83
CA GLU A 225 5.50 23.23 -13.84
C GLU A 225 5.21 22.36 -15.08
N GLY A 226 5.66 21.09 -15.07
CA GLY A 226 5.50 20.15 -16.16
C GLY A 226 6.43 20.39 -17.33
N ARG A 227 7.54 21.12 -17.15
CA ARG A 227 8.53 21.31 -18.21
C ARG A 227 9.54 20.17 -18.21
N GLY A 228 9.59 19.44 -19.31
CA GLY A 228 10.60 18.41 -19.56
C GLY A 228 11.91 18.98 -20.11
N THR A 229 13.04 18.57 -19.54
CA THR A 229 14.38 18.81 -20.09
C THR A 229 15.11 17.48 -20.25
N GLU A 230 15.62 17.23 -21.44
CA GLU A 230 16.42 16.04 -21.74
C GLU A 230 17.77 16.10 -21.01
N THR A 231 18.13 15.00 -20.34
CA THR A 231 19.43 14.81 -19.68
C THR A 231 20.33 13.86 -20.45
N ALA A 232 19.75 12.89 -21.17
CA ALA A 232 20.44 12.02 -22.10
C ALA A 232 19.61 11.77 -23.37
N ALA A 233 20.22 12.02 -24.52
CA ALA A 233 19.61 11.76 -25.81
C ALA A 233 19.62 10.25 -26.15
N PRO A 234 18.58 9.76 -26.86
CA PRO A 234 18.43 8.37 -27.30
C PRO A 234 19.47 7.90 -28.34
#